data_AF-A0A2V6FMY2-F1
#
_entry.id   AF-A0A2V6FMY2-F1
#
_cell.length_a   1.000
_cell.length_b   1.000
_cell.length_c   1.000
_cell.angle_alpha   90.00
_cell.angle_beta   90.00
_cell.angle_gamma   90.00
#
_symmetry.space_group_name_H-M   'P 1'
#
loop_
_entity.id
_entity.type
_entity.pdbx_description
1 polymer ?
#
loop_
_entity_poly.entity_id
_entity_poly.type
_entity_poly.pdbx_seq_one_letter_code
_entity_poly.pdbx_strand_id
1 'polypeptide(L)'
;RCSKASEAIKAADLLLRDGNFPLVIVDLVLNAPEQLRKIPQTTWYRLQRLVELIPAACLVLTRYKMVGSAQLKLVLENSWNLETLEKQHAISQLRIVVKRSHVQPEAGSQRSEVG
;
A
#
# COMPACT_ATOMS: atom_id res chain seq x y z
N ARG A 1 -17.92 -2.62 -7.31
CA ARG A 1 -16.61 -3.26 -7.03
C ARG A 1 -15.80 -3.24 -8.31
N CYS A 2 -14.55 -2.78 -8.29
CA CYS A 2 -13.66 -2.85 -9.46
C CYS A 2 -13.40 -4.32 -9.81
N SER A 3 -13.52 -4.67 -11.09
CA SER A 3 -13.28 -6.05 -11.57
C SER A 3 -11.81 -6.27 -11.91
N LYS A 4 -11.10 -5.19 -12.25
CA LYS A 4 -9.69 -5.22 -12.63
C LYS A 4 -8.81 -4.44 -11.65
N ALA A 5 -7.59 -4.93 -11.44
CA ALA A 5 -6.59 -4.22 -10.62
C ALA A 5 -6.32 -2.80 -11.15
N SER A 6 -6.30 -2.61 -12.47
CA SER A 6 -6.15 -1.29 -13.08
C SER A 6 -7.33 -0.35 -12.81
N GLU A 7 -8.55 -0.88 -12.70
CA GLU A 7 -9.73 -0.10 -12.31
C GLU A 7 -9.64 0.30 -10.84
N ALA A 8 -9.24 -0.62 -9.96
CA ALA A 8 -9.05 -0.33 -8.53
C ALA A 8 -8.00 0.77 -8.31
N ILE A 9 -6.90 0.71 -9.05
CA ILE A 9 -5.83 1.73 -9.01
C ILE A 9 -6.30 3.08 -9.55
N LYS A 10 -7.07 3.09 -10.64
CA LYS A 10 -7.68 4.33 -11.16
C LYS A 10 -8.66 4.94 -10.16
N ALA A 11 -9.51 4.13 -9.54
CA ALA A 11 -10.43 4.58 -8.51
C ALA A 11 -9.68 5.16 -7.31
N ALA A 12 -8.63 4.48 -6.84
CA ALA A 12 -7.78 4.99 -5.76
C ALA A 12 -7.14 6.34 -6.09
N ASP A 13 -6.64 6.51 -7.32
CA ASP A 13 -6.08 7.79 -7.77
C ASP A 13 -7.11 8.92 -7.75
N LEU A 14 -8.36 8.65 -8.17
CA LEU A 14 -9.44 9.63 -8.12
C LEU A 14 -9.80 10.01 -6.68
N LEU A 15 -9.96 9.01 -5.79
CA LEU A 15 -10.29 9.24 -4.39
C LEU A 15 -9.20 10.01 -3.63
N LEU A 16 -7.93 9.73 -3.93
CA LEU A 16 -6.80 10.44 -3.32
C LEU A 16 -6.64 11.86 -3.88
N ARG A 17 -7.01 12.11 -5.13
CA ARG A 17 -7.03 13.49 -5.68
C ARG A 17 -8.16 14.32 -5.09
N ASP A 18 -9.30 13.70 -4.81
CA ASP A 18 -10.45 14.35 -4.20
C ASP A 18 -10.14 14.81 -2.76
N GLY A 19 -9.32 14.05 -2.03
CA GLY A 19 -8.78 14.47 -0.72
C GLY A 19 -9.78 14.43 0.44
N ASN A 20 -11.03 14.02 0.19
CA ASN A 20 -12.08 13.97 1.23
C ASN A 20 -12.12 12.66 2.03
N PHE A 21 -11.25 11.70 1.70
CA PHE A 21 -11.21 10.39 2.36
C PHE A 21 -9.93 10.25 3.20
N PRO A 22 -10.04 10.19 4.54
CA PRO A 22 -8.86 10.04 5.40
C PRO A 22 -8.20 8.65 5.26
N LEU A 23 -8.91 7.67 4.68
CA LEU A 23 -8.40 6.34 4.41
C LEU A 23 -8.95 5.81 3.09
N VAL A 24 -8.04 5.44 2.17
CA VAL A 24 -8.35 4.75 0.92
C VAL A 24 -7.74 3.35 0.96
N ILE A 25 -8.59 2.32 0.84
CA ILE A 25 -8.15 0.92 0.83
C ILE A 25 -8.25 0.38 -0.59
N VAL A 26 -7.13 -0.11 -1.12
CA VAL A 26 -7.02 -0.76 -2.43
C VAL A 26 -6.88 -2.26 -2.22
N ASP A 27 -8.00 -2.98 -2.31
CA ASP A 27 -8.01 -4.45 -2.21
C ASP A 27 -7.66 -5.10 -3.55
N LEU A 28 -6.51 -5.78 -3.57
CA LEU A 28 -5.99 -6.53 -4.70
C LEU A 28 -5.79 -8.02 -4.36
N VAL A 29 -6.29 -8.50 -3.22
CA VAL A 29 -6.01 -9.84 -2.68
C VAL A 29 -6.47 -10.96 -3.62
N LEU A 30 -7.55 -10.73 -4.37
CA LEU A 30 -8.15 -11.71 -5.27
C LEU A 30 -7.80 -11.50 -6.75
N ASN A 31 -6.91 -10.56 -7.07
CA ASN A 31 -6.48 -10.33 -8.45
C ASN A 31 -5.38 -11.32 -8.86
N ALA A 32 -5.44 -11.80 -10.09
CA ALA A 32 -4.47 -12.74 -10.64
C ALA A 32 -3.07 -12.12 -10.73
N PRO A 33 -1.99 -12.88 -10.45
CA PRO A 33 -0.62 -12.37 -10.51
C PRO A 33 -0.26 -11.72 -11.84
N GLU A 34 -0.76 -12.24 -12.97
CA GLU A 34 -0.51 -11.76 -14.33
C GLU A 34 -1.08 -10.35 -14.53
N GLN A 35 -2.18 -10.05 -13.85
CA GLN A 35 -2.80 -8.74 -13.85
C GLN A 35 -2.02 -7.77 -12.97
N LEU A 36 -1.57 -8.22 -11.80
CA LEU A 36 -0.85 -7.42 -10.82
C LEU A 36 0.54 -7.01 -11.34
N ARG A 37 1.26 -7.91 -12.01
CA ARG A 37 2.57 -7.62 -12.63
C ARG A 37 2.52 -6.54 -13.71
N LYS A 38 1.34 -6.29 -14.30
CA LYS A 38 1.15 -5.23 -15.30
C LYS A 38 1.04 -3.83 -14.71
N ILE A 39 0.93 -3.69 -13.39
CA ILE A 39 0.89 -2.38 -12.73
C ILE A 39 2.30 -1.79 -12.71
N PRO A 40 2.56 -0.66 -13.41
CA PRO A 40 3.89 -0.05 -13.43
C PRO A 40 4.29 0.47 -12.05
N GLN A 41 5.57 0.37 -11.70
CA GLN A 41 6.09 0.89 -10.42
C GLN A 41 5.82 2.39 -10.24
N THR A 42 5.87 3.16 -11.32
CA THR A 42 5.54 4.60 -11.33
C THR A 42 4.13 4.89 -10.78
N THR A 43 3.21 3.95 -10.92
CA THR A 43 1.85 4.09 -10.39
C THR A 43 1.85 4.13 -8.86
N TRP A 44 2.66 3.30 -8.21
CA TRP A 44 2.78 3.27 -6.75
C TRP A 44 3.41 4.53 -6.20
N TYR A 45 4.46 5.05 -6.87
CA TYR A 45 5.05 6.34 -6.51
C TYR A 45 4.07 7.49 -6.70
N ARG A 46 3.25 7.46 -7.75
CA ARG A 46 2.21 8.47 -7.97
C ARG A 46 1.16 8.47 -6.84
N LEU A 47 0.68 7.30 -6.43
CA LEU A 47 -0.26 7.20 -5.30
C LEU A 47 0.38 7.67 -4.00
N GLN A 48 1.66 7.33 -3.75
CA GLN A 48 2.40 7.85 -2.59
C GLN A 48 2.43 9.37 -2.59
N ARG A 49 2.78 10.00 -3.72
CA ARG A 49 2.83 11.46 -3.85
C ARG A 49 1.47 12.12 -3.58
N LEU A 50 0.37 11.50 -4.00
CA LEU A 50 -0.96 12.02 -3.68
C LEU A 50 -1.22 11.98 -2.17
N VAL A 51 -0.91 10.87 -1.52
CA VAL A 51 -1.08 10.69 -0.07
C VAL A 51 -0.21 11.66 0.73
N GLU A 52 1.01 11.95 0.28
CA GLU A 52 1.91 12.90 0.96
C GLU A 52 1.38 14.35 0.98
N LEU A 53 0.45 14.69 0.09
CA LEU A 53 -0.10 16.05 -0.05
C LEU A 53 -1.39 16.28 0.74
N ILE A 54 -1.98 15.23 1.31
CA ILE A 54 -3.27 15.29 1.99
C ILE A 54 -3.20 14.56 3.34
N PRO A 55 -4.06 14.89 4.32
CA PRO A 55 -4.14 14.16 5.59
C PRO A 55 -4.89 12.83 5.42
N ALA A 56 -4.38 11.94 4.56
CA ALA A 56 -4.97 10.63 4.30
C ALA A 56 -3.94 9.50 4.40
N ALA A 57 -4.45 8.27 4.50
CA ALA A 57 -3.67 7.05 4.36
C ALA A 57 -4.16 6.25 3.15
N CYS A 58 -3.22 5.65 2.40
CA CYS A 58 -3.54 4.68 1.35
C CYS A 58 -3.01 3.30 1.75
N LEU A 59 -3.92 2.34 1.94
CA LEU A 59 -3.60 0.97 2.30
C LEU A 59 -3.81 0.06 1.09
N VAL A 60 -2.77 -0.64 0.67
CA VAL A 60 -2.86 -1.63 -0.43
C VAL A 60 -2.82 -3.04 0.17
N LEU A 61 -3.89 -3.82 -0.05
CA LEU A 61 -3.97 -5.21 0.37
C LEU A 61 -3.62 -6.12 -0.80
N THR A 62 -2.61 -6.96 -0.65
CA THR A 62 -2.13 -7.85 -1.72
C THR A 62 -1.42 -9.06 -1.14
N ARG A 63 -1.43 -10.19 -1.88
CA ARG A 63 -0.67 -11.39 -1.54
C ARG A 63 0.80 -11.32 -1.96
N TYR A 64 1.18 -10.28 -2.72
CA TYR A 64 2.51 -10.17 -3.33
C TYR A 64 3.24 -8.90 -2.90
N LYS A 65 4.56 -8.99 -2.72
CA LYS A 65 5.43 -7.83 -2.42
C LYS A 65 5.65 -6.99 -3.68
N MET A 66 4.67 -6.16 -4.05
CA MET A 66 4.67 -5.44 -5.34
C MET A 66 4.70 -3.91 -5.24
N VAL A 67 4.38 -3.35 -4.07
CA VAL A 67 4.36 -1.89 -3.85
C VAL A 67 5.75 -1.44 -3.39
N GLY A 68 6.55 -0.96 -4.33
CA GLY A 68 7.93 -0.53 -4.08
C GLY A 68 8.00 0.68 -3.14
N SER A 69 7.14 1.67 -3.38
CA SER A 69 7.09 2.98 -2.72
C SER A 69 6.47 2.98 -1.31
N ALA A 70 5.94 1.85 -0.82
CA ALA A 70 5.31 1.80 0.49
C ALA A 70 6.33 2.01 1.62
N GLN A 71 6.13 3.07 2.40
CA GLN A 71 6.94 3.40 3.58
C GLN A 71 6.79 2.36 4.70
N LEU A 72 5.58 1.85 4.87
CA LEU A 72 5.21 0.83 5.84
C LEU A 72 4.65 -0.39 5.12
N LYS A 73 5.15 -1.58 5.46
CA LYS A 73 4.67 -2.87 4.95
C LYS A 73 4.30 -3.75 6.13
N LEU A 74 3.01 -4.04 6.26
CA LEU A 74 2.48 -5.00 7.23
C LEU A 74 2.44 -6.37 6.55
N VAL A 75 3.23 -7.32 7.05
CA VAL A 75 3.31 -8.68 6.50
C VAL A 75 2.60 -9.62 7.46
N LEU A 76 1.58 -10.32 6.96
CA LEU A 76 0.92 -11.40 7.68
C LEU A 76 1.69 -12.70 7.41
N GLU A 77 2.28 -13.30 8.45
CA GLU A 77 3.07 -14.54 8.31
C GLU A 77 2.26 -15.81 8.57
N ASN A 78 0.99 -15.68 8.93
CA ASN A 78 0.10 -16.79 9.23
C ASN A 78 -0.24 -17.59 7.97
N SER A 79 -0.14 -18.91 8.05
CA SER A 79 -0.81 -19.84 7.13
C SER A 79 -2.03 -20.39 7.86
N TRP A 80 -3.21 -19.83 7.59
CA TRP A 80 -4.45 -20.24 8.23
C TRP A 80 -5.36 -20.96 7.23
N ASN A 81 -5.90 -22.08 7.67
CA ASN A 81 -6.98 -22.78 6.99
C ASN A 81 -8.33 -22.40 7.64
N LEU A 82 -9.42 -22.92 7.06
CA LEU A 82 -10.77 -22.62 7.54
C LEU A 82 -10.97 -23.04 9.00
N GLU A 83 -10.50 -24.23 9.38
CA GLU A 83 -10.57 -24.73 10.77
C GLU A 83 -9.85 -23.80 11.78
N THR A 84 -8.73 -23.20 11.37
CA THR A 84 -7.99 -22.25 12.22
C THR A 84 -8.79 -20.97 12.43
N LEU A 85 -9.52 -20.52 11.42
CA LEU A 85 -10.39 -19.33 11.48
C LEU A 85 -11.64 -19.55 12.34
N GLU A 86 -12.13 -20.79 12.44
CA GLU A 86 -13.30 -21.15 13.25
C GLU A 86 -13.01 -21.19 14.76
N LYS A 87 -11.73 -21.21 15.16
CA LYS A 87 -11.34 -21.18 16.58
C LYS A 87 -11.74 -19.86 17.22
N GLN A 88 -12.23 -19.94 18.46
CA GLN A 88 -12.47 -18.74 19.27
C GLN A 88 -11.17 -17.92 19.39
N HIS A 89 -11.27 -16.62 19.11
CA HIS A 89 -10.14 -15.68 19.13
C HIS A 89 -9.03 -15.97 18.11
N ALA A 90 -9.30 -16.64 16.99
CA ALA A 90 -8.30 -16.89 15.94
C ALA A 90 -7.46 -15.65 15.59
N ILE A 91 -8.12 -14.49 15.41
CA ILE A 91 -7.52 -13.19 15.10
C ILE A 91 -6.41 -12.77 16.09
N SER A 92 -6.52 -13.14 17.37
CA SER A 92 -5.51 -12.82 18.39
C SER A 92 -4.15 -13.49 18.12
N GLN A 93 -4.14 -14.55 17.30
CA GLN A 93 -2.93 -15.28 16.90
C GLN A 93 -2.33 -14.72 15.60
N LEU A 94 -2.84 -13.61 15.05
CA LEU A 94 -2.25 -12.95 13.89
C LEU A 94 -0.83 -12.49 14.21
N ARG A 95 0.13 -13.03 13.48
CA ARG A 95 1.53 -12.62 13.46
C ARG A 95 1.70 -11.58 12.37
N ILE A 96 1.65 -10.32 12.79
CA ILE A 96 1.89 -9.16 11.93
C ILE A 96 3.34 -8.71 12.11
N VAL A 97 4.11 -8.75 11.02
CA VAL A 97 5.47 -8.22 10.99
C VAL A 97 5.46 -6.87 10.29
N VAL A 98 5.95 -5.85 10.98
CA VAL A 98 6.09 -4.50 10.44
C VAL A 98 7.46 -4.36 9.78
N LYS A 99 7.48 -4.02 8.49
CA LYS A 99 8.70 -3.68 7.75
C LYS A 99 8.62 -2.23 7.28
N ARG A 100 9.65 -1.46 7.54
CA ARG A 100 9.78 -0.08 7.04
C ARG A 100 10.75 -0.06 5.88
N SER A 101 10.47 0.72 4.84
CA SER A 101 11.51 1.00 3.86
C SER A 101 12.53 1.95 4.50
N HIS A 102 13.82 1.63 4.38
CA HIS A 102 14.88 2.59 4.64
C HIS A 102 14.80 3.66 3.54
N VAL A 103 13.97 4.68 3.73
CA VAL A 103 14.09 5.91 2.95
C VAL A 103 15.21 6.70 3.62
N GLN A 104 16.34 6.78 2.95
CA GLN A 104 17.42 7.68 3.34
C GLN A 104 16.85 9.10 3.26
N PRO A 105 16.97 9.95 4.31
CA PRO A 105 16.52 11.32 4.21
C PRO A 105 17.32 11.97 3.07
N GLU A 106 16.64 12.55 2.09
CA GLU A 106 17.33 13.35 1.08
C GLU A 106 18.12 14.43 1.81
N ALA A 107 19.44 14.39 1.68
CA ALA A 107 20.35 15.34 2.29
C ALA A 107 19.93 16.73 1.87
N GLY A 108 19.63 17.58 2.86
CA GLY A 108 19.14 18.93 2.67
C GLY A 108 20.01 19.74 1.72
N SER A 109 19.29 20.48 0.87
CA SER A 109 19.69 21.71 0.18
C SER A 109 20.95 22.36 0.77
N GLN A 110 22.08 22.24 0.08
CA GLN A 110 23.14 23.25 0.18
C GLN A 110 22.66 24.47 -0.62
N ARG A 111 22.00 25.40 0.08
CA ARG A 111 22.11 26.82 -0.28
C ARG A 111 23.54 27.22 0.01
N SER A 112 24.37 27.30 -1.03
CA SER A 112 25.59 28.10 -0.98
C SER A 112 25.18 29.57 -1.00
N GLU A 113 25.13 30.17 0.18
CA GLU A 113 25.42 31.58 0.33
C GLU A 113 26.90 31.75 0.71
N VAL A 114 27.45 32.85 0.19
CA VAL A 114 28.67 33.58 0.60
C VAL A 114 29.98 33.18 -0.09
N GLY A 115 30.48 34.14 -0.87
CA GLY A 115 31.79 34.23 -1.51
C GLY A 115 31.79 35.31 -2.57
#